data_AF-A0A850A216-F1
#
_entry.id   AF-A0A850A216-F1
#
_cell.length_a   1.000
_cell.length_b   1.000
_cell.length_c   1.000
_cell.angle_alpha   90.00
_cell.angle_beta   90.00
_cell.angle_gamma   90.00
#
_symmetry.space_group_name_H-M   'P 1'
#
loop_
_entity.id
_entity.type
_entity.pdbx_description
1 polymer ?
#
loop_
_entity_poly.entity_id
_entity_poly.type
_entity_poly.pdbx_seq_one_letter_code
_entity_poly.pdbx_strand_id
1 'polypeptide(L)'
;MATGRVQHQPVAAGECATCHQPHTSAHPALLTQAPRALCSACHSRQAVTFGLSAHSGFQSQCAACHQPHGSDHADLLFAATNALCDTCHDDLPHGFHPVSGNGLSCASCHAPHGSANPADLRAPGDALCLTCHDFQAPASVSER
;
A
#
# COMPACT_ATOMS: atom_id res chain seq x y z
N MET A 1 2.93 14.04 18.63
CA MET A 1 1.86 13.90 17.61
C MET A 1 2.55 13.93 16.27
N ALA A 2 2.49 12.86 15.47
CA ALA A 2 3.12 12.88 14.16
C ALA A 2 2.42 13.96 13.31
N THR A 3 3.19 15.00 12.98
CA THR A 3 2.79 16.09 12.09
C THR A 3 3.55 15.84 10.79
N GLY A 4 2.86 15.98 9.67
CA GLY A 4 3.43 15.77 8.35
C GLY A 4 2.67 16.60 7.33
N ARG A 5 3.31 16.88 6.20
CA ARG A 5 2.73 17.70 5.12
C ARG A 5 1.39 17.16 4.63
N VAL A 6 1.21 15.84 4.62
CA VAL A 6 -0.03 15.14 4.32
C VAL A 6 -0.68 14.71 5.62
N GLN A 7 -1.88 15.21 5.89
CA GLN A 7 -2.66 14.82 7.07
C GLN A 7 -3.78 13.86 6.68
N HIS A 8 -4.05 12.89 7.55
CA HIS A 8 -5.23 12.05 7.40
C HIS A 8 -6.49 12.90 7.59
N GLN A 9 -7.49 12.76 6.73
CA GLN A 9 -8.63 13.71 6.69
C GLN A 9 -9.36 13.86 8.04
N PRO A 10 -9.75 12.78 8.77
CA PRO A 10 -10.28 12.90 10.13
C PRO A 10 -9.42 13.72 11.09
N VAL A 11 -8.08 13.62 11.01
CA VAL A 11 -7.17 14.40 11.87
C VAL A 11 -7.17 15.86 11.46
N ALA A 12 -7.13 16.16 10.16
CA ALA A 12 -7.22 17.53 9.65
C ALA A 12 -8.56 18.21 10.04
N ALA A 13 -9.63 17.42 10.18
CA ALA A 13 -10.94 17.88 10.63
C ALA A 13 -11.10 17.96 12.16
N GLY A 14 -10.10 17.52 12.94
CA GLY A 14 -10.18 17.49 14.41
C GLY A 14 -11.10 16.41 14.97
N GLU A 15 -11.45 15.40 14.17
CA GLU A 15 -12.37 14.31 14.51
C GLU A 15 -11.67 13.18 15.27
N CYS A 16 -10.91 13.54 16.30
CA CYS A 16 -10.09 12.60 17.08
C CYS A 16 -10.91 11.45 17.67
N ALA A 17 -12.16 11.73 18.06
CA ALA A 17 -13.07 10.79 18.69
C ALA A 17 -13.56 9.68 17.74
N THR A 18 -13.38 9.83 16.43
CA THR A 18 -13.70 8.78 15.44
C THR A 18 -12.78 7.58 15.63
N CYS A 19 -11.52 7.81 16.03
CA CYS A 19 -10.52 6.76 16.21
C CYS A 19 -10.16 6.51 17.68
N HIS A 20 -10.20 7.53 18.54
CA HIS A 20 -9.77 7.43 19.94
C HIS A 20 -10.92 7.63 20.94
N GLN A 21 -10.93 6.83 22.01
CA GLN A 21 -11.80 6.96 23.16
C GLN A 21 -11.07 7.74 24.28
N PRO A 22 -11.46 8.99 24.61
CA PRO A 22 -10.65 9.89 25.44
C PRO A 22 -10.36 9.43 26.88
N HIS A 23 -11.17 8.52 27.44
CA HIS A 23 -11.07 8.13 28.85
C HIS A 23 -10.45 6.74 29.04
N THR A 24 -10.94 5.73 28.34
CA THR A 24 -10.47 4.35 28.46
C THR A 24 -10.89 3.53 27.24
N SER A 25 -10.07 2.57 26.85
CA SER A 25 -10.41 1.60 25.81
C SER A 25 -9.82 0.24 26.14
N ALA A 26 -10.47 -0.81 25.65
CA ALA A 26 -9.92 -2.17 25.62
C ALA A 26 -8.86 -2.37 24.52
N HIS A 27 -8.64 -1.38 23.67
CA HIS A 27 -7.71 -1.43 22.53
C HIS A 27 -6.48 -0.54 22.77
N PRO A 28 -5.32 -0.87 22.17
CA PRO A 28 -4.10 -0.07 22.32
C PRO A 28 -4.31 1.38 21.89
N ALA A 29 -3.51 2.29 22.42
CA ALA A 29 -3.54 3.73 22.08
C ALA A 29 -4.94 4.36 22.20
N LEU A 30 -5.78 3.87 23.11
CA LEU A 30 -7.15 4.32 23.31
C LEU A 30 -8.04 4.17 22.07
N LEU A 31 -7.79 3.22 21.17
CA LEU A 31 -8.58 3.11 19.94
C LEU A 31 -10.04 2.71 20.22
N THR A 32 -11.00 3.20 19.44
CA THR A 32 -12.43 2.85 19.59
C THR A 32 -12.73 1.41 19.16
N GLN A 33 -11.89 0.83 18.30
CA GLN A 33 -11.99 -0.54 17.80
C GLN A 33 -10.59 -1.16 17.62
N ALA A 34 -10.52 -2.48 17.42
CA ALA A 34 -9.27 -3.12 17.02
C ALA A 34 -8.76 -2.54 15.67
N PRO A 35 -7.44 -2.42 15.46
CA PRO A 35 -6.89 -1.67 14.32
C PRO A 35 -7.47 -2.04 12.95
N ARG A 36 -7.57 -3.34 12.64
CA ARG A 36 -8.18 -3.80 11.38
C ARG A 36 -9.61 -3.29 11.21
N ALA A 37 -10.44 -3.48 12.24
CA ALA A 37 -11.85 -3.10 12.20
C ALA A 37 -12.01 -1.58 12.07
N LEU A 38 -11.19 -0.82 12.81
CA LEU A 38 -11.18 0.64 12.78
C LEU A 38 -10.87 1.18 11.37
N CYS A 39 -9.76 0.75 10.78
CA CYS A 39 -9.35 1.23 9.47
C CYS A 39 -10.34 0.79 8.38
N SER A 40 -10.84 -0.44 8.46
CA SER A 40 -11.76 -1.01 7.47
C SER A 40 -13.16 -0.38 7.50
N ALA A 41 -13.53 0.33 8.58
CA ALA A 41 -14.79 1.06 8.66
C ALA A 41 -14.92 2.11 7.56
N CYS A 42 -13.79 2.67 7.09
CA CYS A 42 -13.74 3.60 5.96
C CYS A 42 -12.96 3.02 4.75
N HIS A 43 -11.91 2.22 4.98
CA HIS A 43 -11.03 1.67 3.93
C HIS A 43 -11.39 0.21 3.56
N SER A 44 -12.66 -0.01 3.23
CA SER A 44 -13.20 -1.37 3.00
C SER A 44 -12.57 -2.08 1.81
N ARG A 45 -12.22 -1.36 0.73
CA ARG A 45 -11.60 -1.95 -0.46
C ARG A 45 -10.23 -2.56 -0.16
N GLN A 46 -9.39 -1.82 0.58
CA GLN A 46 -8.07 -2.28 0.98
C GLN A 46 -8.19 -3.51 1.89
N ALA A 47 -9.19 -3.56 2.77
CA ALA A 47 -9.41 -4.67 3.68
C ALA A 47 -9.78 -5.99 2.97
N VAL A 48 -10.41 -5.93 1.80
CA VAL A 48 -10.82 -7.11 1.01
C VAL A 48 -9.62 -7.74 0.32
N THR A 49 -8.80 -6.96 -0.38
CA THR A 49 -7.67 -7.51 -1.16
C THR A 49 -6.52 -7.99 -0.27
N PHE A 50 -6.40 -7.43 0.93
CA PHE A 50 -5.28 -7.74 1.83
C PHE A 50 -5.25 -9.20 2.28
N GLY A 51 -6.42 -9.84 2.39
CA GLY A 51 -6.53 -11.26 2.74
C GLY A 51 -5.92 -12.19 1.69
N LEU A 52 -5.73 -11.73 0.46
CA LEU A 52 -5.13 -12.48 -0.64
C LEU A 52 -3.64 -12.16 -0.84
N SER A 53 -3.13 -11.14 -0.13
CA SER A 53 -1.77 -10.65 -0.30
C SER A 53 -0.72 -11.55 0.34
N ALA A 54 0.48 -11.54 -0.23
CA ALA A 54 1.68 -12.05 0.45
C ALA A 54 1.95 -11.30 1.78
N HIS A 55 1.50 -10.05 1.91
CA HIS A 55 1.57 -9.27 3.14
C HIS A 55 0.47 -9.58 4.15
N SER A 56 -0.38 -10.58 3.94
CA SER A 56 -1.56 -10.87 4.80
C SER A 56 -1.26 -10.97 6.30
N GLY A 57 -0.02 -11.29 6.72
CA GLY A 57 0.44 -11.21 8.12
C GLY A 57 0.33 -9.82 8.76
N PHE A 58 0.25 -8.76 7.96
CA PHE A 58 0.11 -7.36 8.39
C PHE A 58 -1.34 -6.84 8.33
N GLN A 59 -2.33 -7.71 8.10
CA GLN A 59 -3.74 -7.30 7.89
C GLN A 59 -4.38 -6.57 9.09
N SER A 60 -3.78 -6.65 10.28
CA SER A 60 -4.17 -5.93 11.48
C SER A 60 -3.16 -4.86 11.92
N GLN A 61 -2.13 -4.62 11.10
CA GLN A 61 -0.97 -3.78 11.42
C GLN A 61 -0.81 -2.70 10.35
N CYS A 62 -1.88 -1.96 10.03
CA CYS A 62 -1.85 -0.90 9.02
C CYS A 62 -0.76 0.15 9.32
N ALA A 63 -0.54 0.42 10.61
CA ALA A 63 0.50 1.34 11.09
C ALA A 63 1.94 0.80 10.95
N ALA A 64 2.12 -0.46 10.52
CA ALA A 64 3.42 -0.99 10.15
C ALA A 64 3.94 -0.43 8.83
N CYS A 65 3.09 0.25 8.04
CA CYS A 65 3.48 0.96 6.81
C CYS A 65 3.02 2.43 6.81
N HIS A 66 1.88 2.73 7.46
CA HIS A 66 1.27 4.05 7.46
C HIS A 66 1.42 4.80 8.79
N GLN A 67 1.37 6.13 8.73
CA GLN A 67 1.25 7.06 9.85
C GLN A 67 -0.18 7.61 9.90
N PRO A 68 -1.07 7.05 10.73
CA PRO A 68 -2.51 7.35 10.66
C PRO A 68 -2.88 8.79 11.03
N HIS A 69 -1.97 9.56 11.64
CA HIS A 69 -2.20 10.97 11.94
C HIS A 69 -1.75 11.92 10.81
N GLY A 70 -0.64 11.61 10.16
CA GLY A 70 -0.02 12.44 9.14
C GLY A 70 1.39 11.98 8.82
N SER A 71 1.85 12.24 7.59
CA SER A 71 3.20 11.96 7.10
C SER A 71 3.67 13.02 6.10
N ASP A 72 4.98 13.13 5.90
CA ASP A 72 5.56 13.88 4.79
C ASP A 72 5.51 13.14 3.44
N HIS A 73 5.09 11.88 3.45
CA HIS A 73 4.99 11.03 2.27
C HIS A 73 3.53 10.84 1.81
N ALA A 74 3.37 10.58 0.51
CA ALA A 74 2.08 10.24 -0.08
C ALA A 74 1.47 9.01 0.61
N ASP A 75 0.13 8.90 0.56
CA ASP A 75 -0.64 7.82 1.18
C ASP A 75 -0.35 7.60 2.66
N LEU A 76 0.18 8.62 3.34
CA LEU A 76 0.54 8.58 4.74
C LEU A 76 1.62 7.54 5.08
N LEU A 77 2.49 7.15 4.16
CA LEU A 77 3.55 6.17 4.45
C LEU A 77 4.58 6.75 5.45
N PHE A 78 5.16 5.96 6.35
CA PHE A 78 6.16 6.50 7.29
C PHE A 78 7.52 6.82 6.65
N ALA A 79 7.75 6.33 5.43
CA ALA A 79 8.93 6.58 4.61
C ALA A 79 8.52 6.65 3.12
N ALA A 80 9.43 7.11 2.26
CA ALA A 80 9.23 7.04 0.81
C ALA A 80 9.05 5.58 0.37
N THR A 81 8.21 5.32 -0.65
CA THR A 81 7.74 3.97 -1.02
C THR A 81 8.86 2.94 -1.14
N ASN A 82 9.94 3.21 -1.87
CA ASN A 82 11.02 2.23 -2.02
C ASN A 82 11.77 2.03 -0.71
N ALA A 83 12.15 3.11 -0.04
CA ALA A 83 12.83 3.04 1.26
C ALA A 83 11.99 2.32 2.34
N LEU A 84 10.66 2.44 2.27
CA LEU A 84 9.72 1.69 3.09
C LEU A 84 9.79 0.19 2.78
N CYS A 85 9.74 -0.19 1.51
CA CYS A 85 9.86 -1.60 1.12
C CYS A 85 11.20 -2.18 1.57
N ASP A 86 12.29 -1.42 1.36
CA ASP A 86 13.66 -1.80 1.71
C ASP A 86 13.87 -2.02 3.22
N THR A 87 12.95 -1.57 4.10
CA THR A 87 13.08 -1.85 5.54
C THR A 87 12.91 -3.34 5.88
N CYS A 88 12.26 -4.10 5.00
CA CYS A 88 12.08 -5.55 5.13
C CYS A 88 12.61 -6.32 3.93
N HIS A 89 12.67 -5.68 2.76
CA HIS A 89 12.99 -6.28 1.48
C HIS A 89 14.32 -5.75 0.94
N ASP A 90 15.40 -6.04 1.64
CA ASP A 90 16.75 -5.58 1.33
C ASP A 90 17.47 -6.39 0.22
N ASP A 91 16.92 -7.55 -0.14
CA ASP A 91 17.46 -8.44 -1.18
C ASP A 91 16.34 -8.97 -2.11
N LEU A 92 15.62 -8.05 -2.77
CA LEU A 92 14.65 -8.44 -3.80
C LEU A 92 15.31 -8.45 -5.20
N PRO A 93 15.22 -9.59 -5.93
CA PRO A 93 15.73 -9.65 -7.29
C PRO A 93 14.85 -8.80 -8.22
N HIS A 94 15.45 -7.79 -8.83
CA HIS A 94 14.81 -6.99 -9.89
C HIS A 94 15.51 -7.32 -11.22
N GLY A 95 14.81 -8.02 -12.11
CA GLY A 95 15.38 -8.47 -13.39
C GLY A 95 15.17 -7.52 -14.57
N PHE A 96 14.21 -6.59 -14.47
CA PHE A 96 13.71 -5.85 -15.65
C PHE A 96 13.88 -4.32 -15.57
N HIS A 97 13.71 -3.71 -14.40
CA HIS A 97 13.89 -2.27 -14.22
C HIS A 97 14.53 -1.97 -12.85
N PRO A 98 15.48 -1.02 -12.77
CA PRO A 98 15.77 -0.38 -11.51
C PRO A 98 14.53 0.41 -11.07
N VAL A 99 14.08 0.19 -9.84
CA VAL A 99 12.97 0.95 -9.22
C VAL A 99 13.43 2.31 -8.69
N SER A 100 14.71 2.64 -8.84
CA SER A 100 15.31 3.88 -8.34
C SER A 100 15.79 4.76 -9.51
N GLY A 101 15.38 6.03 -9.51
CA GLY A 101 15.94 7.08 -10.39
C GLY A 101 15.17 7.37 -11.70
N ASN A 102 14.10 6.64 -11.99
CA ASN A 102 13.30 6.72 -13.23
C ASN A 102 11.81 6.99 -12.98
N GLY A 103 11.44 7.45 -11.78
CA GLY A 103 10.05 7.75 -11.39
C GLY A 103 9.19 6.51 -11.13
N LEU A 104 9.75 5.31 -11.23
CA LEU A 104 9.12 4.08 -10.80
C LEU A 104 9.31 3.87 -9.29
N SER A 105 8.44 3.06 -8.71
CA SER A 105 8.56 2.57 -7.34
C SER A 105 8.18 1.09 -7.30
N CYS A 106 8.43 0.41 -6.17
CA CYS A 106 7.95 -0.96 -5.95
C CYS A 106 6.42 -1.05 -6.19
N ALA A 107 5.70 -0.01 -5.75
CA ALA A 107 4.26 0.10 -5.93
C ALA A 107 3.84 0.45 -7.36
N SER A 108 4.74 0.69 -8.32
CA SER A 108 4.35 0.86 -9.73
C SER A 108 3.90 -0.45 -10.36
N CYS A 109 4.48 -1.57 -9.90
CA CYS A 109 4.15 -2.91 -10.40
C CYS A 109 3.39 -3.74 -9.36
N HIS A 110 3.74 -3.61 -8.09
CA HIS A 110 3.12 -4.37 -6.99
C HIS A 110 1.98 -3.60 -6.32
N ALA A 111 1.03 -4.35 -5.76
CA ALA A 111 -0.11 -3.91 -4.98
C ALA A 111 0.13 -4.33 -3.51
N PRO A 112 0.65 -3.44 -2.64
CA PRO A 112 1.03 -3.81 -1.27
C PRO A 112 -0.15 -4.25 -0.40
N HIS A 113 -1.38 -3.90 -0.79
CA HIS A 113 -2.62 -4.35 -0.17
C HIS A 113 -3.21 -5.61 -0.82
N GLY A 114 -2.47 -6.29 -1.68
CA GLY A 114 -2.89 -7.51 -2.36
C GLY A 114 -3.50 -7.29 -3.74
N SER A 115 -3.40 -8.34 -4.56
CA SER A 115 -4.09 -8.46 -5.84
C SER A 115 -4.53 -9.91 -6.09
N ALA A 116 -5.27 -10.16 -7.18
CA ALA A 116 -5.56 -11.52 -7.63
C ALA A 116 -4.38 -12.16 -8.41
N ASN A 117 -3.32 -11.41 -8.67
CA ASN A 117 -2.19 -11.86 -9.48
C ASN A 117 -1.04 -12.36 -8.58
N PRO A 118 -0.22 -13.33 -9.05
CA PRO A 118 0.97 -13.78 -8.33
C PRO A 118 1.90 -12.62 -7.97
N ALA A 119 2.59 -12.74 -6.82
CA ALA A 119 3.49 -11.71 -6.28
C ALA A 119 2.83 -10.32 -6.12
N ASP A 120 1.51 -10.30 -5.93
CA ASP A 120 0.73 -9.07 -5.77
C ASP A 120 0.87 -8.08 -6.93
N LEU A 121 1.03 -8.55 -8.17
CA LEU A 121 1.15 -7.66 -9.33
C LEU A 121 -0.16 -6.92 -9.64
N ARG A 122 -0.06 -5.67 -10.09
CA ARG A 122 -1.23 -4.85 -10.44
C ARG A 122 -1.99 -5.34 -11.68
N ALA A 123 -1.32 -6.09 -12.55
CA ALA A 123 -1.91 -6.72 -13.72
C ALA A 123 -1.21 -8.08 -14.00
N PRO A 124 -1.90 -9.03 -14.65
CA PRO A 124 -1.32 -10.34 -14.96
C PRO A 124 -0.42 -10.29 -16.20
N GLY A 125 0.70 -11.02 -16.15
CA GLY A 125 1.57 -11.28 -17.30
C GLY A 125 1.96 -10.03 -18.08
N ASP A 126 1.93 -10.11 -19.41
CA ASP A 126 2.31 -9.02 -20.32
C ASP A 126 1.43 -7.78 -20.19
N ALA A 127 0.20 -7.92 -19.68
CA ALA A 127 -0.70 -6.78 -19.49
C ALA A 127 -0.10 -5.74 -18.52
N LEU A 128 0.74 -6.15 -17.57
CA LEU A 128 1.47 -5.23 -16.71
C LEU A 128 2.48 -4.40 -17.49
N CYS A 129 3.26 -5.03 -18.37
CA CYS A 129 4.25 -4.38 -19.22
C CYS A 129 3.56 -3.38 -20.17
N LEU A 130 2.42 -3.78 -20.71
CA LEU A 130 1.62 -2.99 -21.64
C LEU A 130 0.93 -1.78 -20.98
N THR A 131 0.98 -1.62 -19.65
CA THR A 131 0.52 -0.38 -19.00
C THR A 131 1.41 0.83 -19.30
N CYS A 132 2.67 0.59 -19.69
CA CYS A 132 3.65 1.63 -20.00
C CYS A 132 4.30 1.45 -21.39
N HIS A 133 4.42 0.22 -21.87
CA HIS A 133 5.07 -0.08 -23.14
C HIS A 133 4.06 -0.44 -24.22
N ASP A 134 4.16 0.21 -25.37
CA ASP A 134 3.45 -0.22 -26.58
C ASP A 134 4.36 -1.10 -27.43
N PHE A 135 4.47 -2.37 -27.05
CA PHE A 135 5.16 -3.38 -27.84
C PHE A 135 4.21 -3.88 -28.92
N GLN A 136 4.26 -3.27 -30.12
CA GLN A 136 3.53 -3.77 -31.27
C GLN A 136 3.89 -5.25 -31.50
N ALA A 137 2.89 -6.14 -31.45
CA ALA A 137 3.09 -7.51 -31.89
C ALA A 137 3.59 -7.48 -33.34
N PRO A 138 4.64 -8.23 -33.71
CA PRO A 138 5.04 -8.30 -35.12
C PRO A 138 3.83 -8.74 -35.94
N ALA A 139 3.52 -7.99 -36.99
CA ALA A 139 2.39 -8.25 -37.87
C ALA A 139 2.40 -9.71 -38.31
N SER A 140 1.38 -10.46 -37.86
CA SER A 140 1.00 -11.81 -38.32
C SER A 140 2.15 -12.70 -38.78
N VAL A 141 2.57 -13.65 -37.93
CA VAL A 141 3.09 -14.91 -38.46
C VAL A 141 1.92 -15.53 -39.24
N SER A 142 1.96 -15.40 -40.56
CA SER A 142 1.11 -16.15 -41.47
C SER A 142 1.36 -17.62 -41.18
N GLU A 143 0.41 -18.26 -40.50
CA GLU A 143 0.28 -19.71 -40.48
C GLU A 143 0.32 -20.18 -41.95
N ARG A 144 1.33 -21.00 -42.26
CA ARG A 144 1.35 -21.85 -43.44
C ARG A 144 1.11 -23.27 -42.99
#